data_AF-A0A2P8FTP6-F1
#
_entry.id   AF-A0A2P8FTP6-F1
#
_cell.length_a   1.000
_cell.length_b   1.000
_cell.length_c   1.000
_cell.angle_alpha   90.00
_cell.angle_beta   90.00
_cell.angle_gamma   90.00
#
_symmetry.space_group_name_H-M   'P 1'
#
loop_
_entity.id
_entity.type
_entity.pdbx_description
1 polymer ?
#
loop_
_entity_poly.entity_id
_entity_poly.type
_entity_poly.pdbx_seq_one_letter_code
_entity_poly.pdbx_strand_id
1 'polypeptide(L)'
;MGNIFTQIPLNIHQRLALEANPICITELADGGYLLNFNKDPHVIRLDSSFNQIWKKDLQAQTINYVNCMITASPDGKMMALSGNETIRILDLDANLLWAFSHEPWGKFLGSPCAFSSDGQLIWFIVPGSSTLENDILYTVSACDYKIIDTWMMDGNQDYNYMFYPTPDNYAMIVEAAAGQDASLFYRVRLEDGKISCEELSECHDRIMGSFSPDGKEFVTAPHHEDGIELFSFPEIRKTAILERDELFAERNEYPTTDDGDNVEYVVLYVNDKTLLTFTRFGRLLLIDRESLNCTGELMPEGCEIRAYDMAGRPTTKSNEVIDYAGEIVTVALTKQHQLLLTHNSGEVRTYHLPETLC
;
A
#
# COMPACT_ATOMS: atom_id res chain seq x y z
N MET A 1 20.42 -17.58 -22.64
CA MET A 1 19.89 -16.57 -23.58
C MET A 1 19.46 -15.41 -22.72
N GLY A 2 20.01 -14.22 -22.89
CA GLY A 2 19.58 -13.06 -22.07
C GLY A 2 18.10 -12.84 -22.27
N ASN A 3 17.35 -12.66 -21.17
CA ASN A 3 15.93 -12.34 -21.26
C ASN A 3 15.80 -10.99 -21.97
N ILE A 4 15.04 -10.97 -23.06
CA ILE A 4 14.80 -9.75 -23.85
C ILE A 4 13.82 -8.88 -23.06
N PHE A 5 14.22 -7.63 -22.79
CA PHE A 5 13.33 -6.64 -22.21
C PHE A 5 12.07 -6.46 -23.09
N THR A 6 10.89 -6.68 -22.51
CA THR A 6 9.62 -6.71 -23.27
C THR A 6 8.65 -5.65 -22.78
N GLN A 7 8.17 -4.80 -23.69
CA GLN A 7 7.04 -3.89 -23.42
C GLN A 7 5.72 -4.62 -23.65
N ILE A 8 4.87 -4.66 -22.63
CA ILE A 8 3.63 -5.43 -22.61
C ILE A 8 2.44 -4.46 -22.53
N PRO A 9 1.70 -4.24 -23.64
CA PRO A 9 0.52 -3.40 -23.61
C PRO A 9 -0.60 -4.07 -22.79
N LEU A 10 -1.23 -3.30 -21.90
CA LEU A 10 -2.41 -3.74 -21.16
C LEU A 10 -3.64 -2.95 -21.59
N ASN A 11 -4.71 -3.65 -21.97
CA ASN A 11 -5.97 -2.98 -22.31
C ASN A 11 -6.77 -2.68 -21.04
N ILE A 12 -7.48 -1.56 -21.03
CA ILE A 12 -8.39 -1.22 -19.94
C ILE A 12 -9.47 -2.29 -19.86
N HIS A 13 -9.62 -2.90 -18.68
CA HIS A 13 -10.70 -3.82 -18.40
C HIS A 13 -11.95 -3.06 -17.94
N GLN A 14 -11.81 -2.22 -16.92
CA GLN A 14 -12.88 -1.35 -16.42
C GLN A 14 -12.33 0.02 -16.09
N ARG A 15 -13.21 1.02 -16.11
CA ARG A 15 -12.91 2.41 -15.79
C ARG A 15 -14.05 3.01 -14.98
N LEU A 16 -13.67 3.74 -13.94
CA LEU A 16 -14.56 4.59 -13.15
C LEU A 16 -14.00 6.00 -13.12
N ALA A 17 -14.75 6.96 -13.66
CA ALA A 17 -14.44 8.38 -13.52
C ALA A 17 -14.96 8.88 -12.17
N LEU A 18 -14.11 9.59 -11.43
CA LEU A 18 -14.40 10.16 -10.12
C LEU A 18 -14.22 11.68 -10.18
N GLU A 19 -14.97 12.39 -9.35
CA GLU A 19 -14.82 13.86 -9.23
C GLU A 19 -13.53 14.26 -8.48
N ALA A 20 -12.95 13.32 -7.74
CA ALA A 20 -11.69 13.46 -7.02
C ALA A 20 -11.04 12.08 -6.81
N ASN A 21 -9.72 12.06 -6.61
CA ASN A 21 -9.04 10.83 -6.24
C ASN A 21 -9.46 10.35 -4.84
N PRO A 22 -9.79 9.07 -4.68
CA PRO A 22 -10.09 8.51 -3.37
C PRO A 22 -8.83 8.50 -2.51
N ILE A 23 -9.00 8.63 -1.20
CA ILE A 23 -7.92 8.45 -0.24
C ILE A 23 -7.61 6.98 -0.08
N CYS A 24 -8.66 6.17 0.04
CA CYS A 24 -8.55 4.74 0.21
C CYS A 24 -9.44 4.04 -0.83
N ILE A 25 -8.89 2.97 -1.41
CA ILE A 25 -9.65 1.99 -2.18
C ILE A 25 -9.46 0.65 -1.48
N THR A 26 -10.51 0.18 -0.82
CA THR A 26 -10.48 -1.11 -0.10
C THR A 26 -11.19 -2.15 -0.93
N GLU A 27 -10.47 -3.17 -1.39
CA GLU A 27 -11.08 -4.32 -2.07
C GLU A 27 -11.81 -5.23 -1.07
N LEU A 28 -13.01 -5.66 -1.44
CA LEU A 28 -13.85 -6.56 -0.69
C LEU A 28 -13.67 -8.02 -1.14
N ALA A 29 -14.07 -8.97 -0.30
CA ALA A 29 -13.99 -10.41 -0.63
C ALA A 29 -14.88 -10.81 -1.81
N ASP A 30 -15.94 -10.03 -2.10
CA ASP A 30 -16.82 -10.22 -3.26
C ASP A 30 -16.26 -9.59 -4.56
N GLY A 31 -15.05 -9.03 -4.52
CA GLY A 31 -14.43 -8.31 -5.64
C GLY A 31 -14.96 -6.88 -5.82
N GLY A 32 -15.88 -6.43 -4.97
CA GLY A 32 -16.30 -5.03 -4.90
C GLY A 32 -15.28 -4.14 -4.21
N TYR A 33 -15.62 -2.86 -4.08
CA TYR A 33 -14.71 -1.85 -3.53
C TYR A 33 -15.42 -0.90 -2.56
N LEU A 34 -14.70 -0.42 -1.55
CA LEU A 34 -15.08 0.75 -0.75
C LEU A 34 -14.18 1.92 -1.10
N LEU A 35 -14.79 3.09 -1.29
CA LEU A 35 -14.09 4.34 -1.58
C LEU A 35 -14.45 5.41 -0.55
N ASN A 36 -13.47 6.19 -0.11
CA ASN A 36 -13.67 7.45 0.61
C ASN A 36 -12.75 8.57 0.08
N PHE A 37 -13.08 9.81 0.42
CA PHE A 37 -12.44 11.00 -0.17
C PHE A 37 -12.12 12.04 0.90
N ASN A 38 -11.10 12.87 0.63
CA ASN A 38 -10.57 13.87 1.58
C ASN A 38 -11.63 14.81 2.16
N LYS A 39 -12.54 15.31 1.32
CA LYS A 39 -13.52 16.33 1.70
C LYS A 39 -14.97 15.82 1.71
N ASP A 40 -15.20 14.54 1.46
CA ASP A 40 -16.54 13.94 1.45
C ASP A 40 -16.68 13.01 2.65
N PRO A 41 -17.64 13.23 3.57
CA PRO A 41 -17.85 12.35 4.72
C PRO A 41 -18.42 10.98 4.34
N HIS A 42 -18.86 10.79 3.08
CA HIS A 42 -19.48 9.56 2.65
C HIS A 42 -18.47 8.49 2.24
N VAL A 43 -18.84 7.24 2.48
CA VAL A 43 -18.22 6.06 1.86
C VAL A 43 -19.12 5.59 0.73
N ILE A 44 -18.51 5.15 -0.37
CA ILE A 44 -19.18 4.54 -1.52
C ILE A 44 -18.81 3.07 -1.57
N ARG A 45 -19.81 2.18 -1.63
CA ARG A 45 -19.61 0.76 -1.98
C ARG A 45 -19.94 0.52 -3.44
N LEU A 46 -19.02 -0.13 -4.13
CA LEU A 46 -19.14 -0.57 -5.50
C LEU A 46 -19.17 -2.10 -5.59
N ASP A 47 -19.83 -2.63 -6.61
CA ASP A 47 -19.64 -4.02 -7.03
C ASP A 47 -18.34 -4.20 -7.83
N SER A 48 -18.03 -5.43 -8.24
CA SER A 48 -16.87 -5.78 -9.06
C SER A 48 -16.91 -5.25 -10.50
N SER A 49 -17.99 -4.56 -10.87
CA SER A 49 -18.17 -3.87 -12.16
C SER A 49 -18.21 -2.34 -12.00
N PHE A 50 -17.77 -1.83 -10.84
CA PHE A 50 -17.81 -0.41 -10.47
C PHE A 50 -19.22 0.21 -10.43
N ASN A 51 -20.29 -0.58 -10.35
CA ASN A 51 -21.62 -0.03 -10.11
C ASN A 51 -21.78 0.31 -8.63
N GLN A 52 -22.33 1.50 -8.35
CA GLN A 52 -22.62 1.90 -6.98
C GLN A 52 -23.73 1.04 -6.37
N ILE A 53 -23.41 0.33 -5.29
CA ILE A 53 -24.37 -0.40 -4.45
C ILE A 53 -25.00 0.57 -3.45
N TRP A 54 -24.18 1.34 -2.74
CA TRP A 54 -24.66 2.37 -1.80
C TRP A 54 -23.65 3.50 -1.62
N LYS A 55 -24.14 4.65 -1.17
CA LYS A 55 -23.35 5.80 -0.66
C LYS A 55 -23.94 6.21 0.68
N LYS A 56 -23.14 6.23 1.74
CA LYS A 56 -23.60 6.50 3.11
C LYS A 56 -22.65 7.46 3.82
N ASP A 57 -23.22 8.41 4.56
CA ASP A 57 -22.44 9.30 5.42
C ASP A 57 -21.95 8.50 6.62
N LEU A 58 -20.65 8.21 6.63
CA LEU A 58 -19.98 7.52 7.73
C LEU A 58 -18.96 8.44 8.39
N GLN A 59 -19.00 9.75 8.14
CA GLN A 59 -17.99 10.70 8.62
C GLN A 59 -16.55 10.22 8.33
N ALA A 60 -16.32 9.74 7.10
CA ALA A 60 -15.06 9.14 6.65
C ALA A 60 -14.16 10.14 5.88
N GLN A 61 -14.35 11.43 6.10
CA GLN A 61 -13.51 12.50 5.58
C GLN A 61 -12.20 12.63 6.38
N THR A 62 -11.23 13.31 5.79
CA THR A 62 -9.99 13.69 6.48
C THR A 62 -10.28 14.83 7.46
N ILE A 63 -9.77 14.71 8.68
CA ILE A 63 -9.87 15.73 9.73
C ILE A 63 -8.45 16.05 10.19
N ASN A 64 -8.07 17.34 10.25
CA ASN A 64 -6.73 17.76 10.66
C ASN A 64 -5.58 17.09 9.88
N TYR A 65 -5.76 16.83 8.58
CA TYR A 65 -4.82 16.09 7.73
C TYR A 65 -4.62 14.61 8.12
N VAL A 66 -5.44 14.08 9.03
CA VAL A 66 -5.51 12.66 9.37
C VAL A 66 -6.58 12.02 8.50
N ASN A 67 -6.15 11.13 7.60
CA ASN A 67 -7.04 10.42 6.70
C ASN A 67 -7.88 9.40 7.47
N CYS A 68 -9.16 9.27 7.14
CA CYS A 68 -9.93 8.13 7.62
C CYS A 68 -9.59 6.91 6.76
N MET A 69 -8.96 5.90 7.36
CA MET A 69 -8.53 4.70 6.66
C MET A 69 -9.61 3.62 6.75
N ILE A 70 -9.85 2.91 5.64
CA ILE A 70 -10.84 1.84 5.55
C ILE A 70 -10.14 0.52 5.27
N THR A 71 -10.48 -0.51 6.05
CA THR A 71 -10.07 -1.90 5.78
C THR A 71 -11.25 -2.83 5.86
N ALA A 72 -11.16 -3.99 5.21
CA ALA A 72 -12.22 -4.99 5.17
C ALA A 72 -11.72 -6.30 5.77
N SER A 73 -12.60 -7.02 6.47
CA SER A 73 -12.28 -8.36 6.94
C SER A 73 -12.10 -9.31 5.76
N PRO A 74 -11.20 -10.31 5.84
CA PRO A 74 -10.95 -11.24 4.74
C PRO A 74 -12.18 -12.04 4.30
N ASP A 75 -13.11 -12.30 5.23
CA ASP A 75 -14.37 -13.00 4.97
C ASP A 75 -15.47 -12.10 4.38
N GLY A 76 -15.21 -10.80 4.21
CA GLY A 76 -16.15 -9.85 3.65
C GLY A 76 -17.40 -9.63 4.49
N LYS A 77 -17.32 -9.77 5.82
CA LYS A 77 -18.47 -9.50 6.71
C LYS A 77 -18.38 -8.15 7.41
N MET A 78 -17.17 -7.66 7.63
CA MET A 78 -16.91 -6.44 8.38
C MET A 78 -16.03 -5.47 7.60
N MET A 79 -16.14 -4.20 7.96
CA MET A 79 -15.18 -3.17 7.62
C MET A 79 -14.80 -2.38 8.87
N ALA A 80 -13.58 -1.88 8.89
CA ALA A 80 -13.08 -0.98 9.92
C ALA A 80 -12.84 0.40 9.34
N LEU A 81 -13.29 1.43 10.07
CA LEU A 81 -12.98 2.84 9.81
C LEU A 81 -12.10 3.33 10.95
N SER A 82 -10.85 3.62 10.65
CA SER A 82 -9.96 4.32 11.57
C SER A 82 -9.99 5.80 11.25
N GLY A 83 -10.63 6.59 12.12
CA GLY A 83 -10.75 8.03 11.98
C GLY A 83 -9.91 8.80 13.00
N ASN A 84 -9.99 10.12 12.96
CA ASN A 84 -9.17 10.99 13.82
C ASN A 84 -9.35 10.71 15.33
N GLU A 85 -10.55 10.37 15.79
CA GLU A 85 -10.90 10.23 17.23
C GLU A 85 -11.57 8.89 17.57
N THR A 86 -11.81 8.04 16.56
CA THR A 86 -12.53 6.78 16.77
C THR A 86 -12.07 5.70 15.81
N ILE A 87 -11.98 4.48 16.33
CA ILE A 87 -12.01 3.24 15.54
C ILE A 87 -13.45 2.73 15.53
N ARG A 88 -13.98 2.39 14.36
CA ARG A 88 -15.35 1.87 14.21
C ARG A 88 -15.33 0.59 13.39
N ILE A 89 -16.00 -0.44 13.87
CA ILE A 89 -16.24 -1.68 13.15
C ILE A 89 -17.71 -1.71 12.73
N LEU A 90 -17.94 -1.94 11.45
CA LEU A 90 -19.27 -1.99 10.84
C LEU A 90 -19.44 -3.30 10.07
N ASP A 91 -20.68 -3.70 9.83
CA ASP A 91 -20.97 -4.69 8.78
C ASP A 91 -20.86 -4.06 7.37
N LEU A 92 -20.93 -4.87 6.31
CA LEU A 92 -20.87 -4.37 4.92
C LEU A 92 -22.11 -3.57 4.47
N ASP A 93 -23.16 -3.57 5.27
CA ASP A 93 -24.31 -2.67 5.10
C ASP A 93 -24.13 -1.38 5.91
N ALA A 94 -22.94 -1.13 6.46
CA ALA A 94 -22.58 0.04 7.23
C ALA A 94 -23.39 0.25 8.51
N ASN A 95 -23.88 -0.83 9.13
CA ASN A 95 -24.40 -0.77 10.49
C ASN A 95 -23.23 -0.88 11.48
N LEU A 96 -23.24 0.00 12.49
CA LEU A 96 -22.21 0.00 13.52
C LEU A 96 -22.34 -1.26 14.40
N LEU A 97 -21.26 -2.01 14.51
CA LEU A 97 -21.15 -3.18 15.38
C LEU A 97 -20.39 -2.84 16.68
N TRP A 98 -19.32 -2.05 16.56
CA TRP A 98 -18.48 -1.66 17.70
C TRP A 98 -17.74 -0.36 17.43
N ALA A 99 -17.42 0.39 18.49
CA ALA A 99 -16.63 1.61 18.41
C ALA A 99 -15.68 1.73 19.60
N PHE A 100 -14.52 2.34 19.37
CA PHE A 100 -13.52 2.69 20.37
C PHE A 100 -13.13 4.15 20.19
N SER A 101 -13.28 4.95 21.25
CA SER A 101 -12.90 6.37 21.24
C SER A 101 -11.48 6.55 21.77
N HIS A 102 -10.74 7.46 21.16
CA HIS A 102 -9.41 7.88 21.60
C HIS A 102 -9.21 9.38 21.36
N GLU A 103 -8.17 9.96 21.98
CA GLU A 103 -7.76 11.34 21.69
C GLU A 103 -7.31 11.49 20.23
N PRO A 104 -7.41 12.71 19.64
CA PRO A 104 -7.11 12.89 18.23
C PRO A 104 -5.62 12.69 17.92
N TRP A 105 -5.34 12.11 16.75
CA TRP A 105 -4.00 12.08 16.19
C TRP A 105 -3.49 13.49 15.85
N GLY A 106 -2.18 13.68 15.96
CA GLY A 106 -1.47 14.81 15.40
C GLY A 106 -1.60 14.87 13.88
N LYS A 107 -1.31 16.04 13.29
CA LYS A 107 -1.47 16.26 11.85
C LYS A 107 -0.56 15.32 11.05
N PHE A 108 -1.10 14.77 9.95
CA PHE A 108 -0.39 13.86 9.04
C PHE A 108 -0.01 12.50 9.62
N LEU A 109 -0.43 12.20 10.85
CA LEU A 109 -0.23 10.92 11.51
C LEU A 109 -1.51 10.10 11.44
N GLY A 110 -1.43 8.85 11.85
CA GLY A 110 -2.59 7.97 11.91
C GLY A 110 -2.17 6.52 11.93
N SER A 111 -3.19 5.66 11.98
CA SER A 111 -3.00 4.23 11.89
C SER A 111 -4.28 3.62 11.33
N PRO A 112 -4.22 2.74 10.30
CA PRO A 112 -5.39 1.97 9.93
C PRO A 112 -5.69 0.92 10.99
N CYS A 113 -6.90 0.39 10.95
CA CYS A 113 -7.22 -0.85 11.64
C CYS A 113 -6.94 -2.02 10.69
N ALA A 114 -6.45 -3.15 11.18
CA ALA A 114 -6.20 -4.34 10.38
C ALA A 114 -6.91 -5.57 10.94
N PHE A 115 -7.31 -6.47 10.06
CA PHE A 115 -7.84 -7.78 10.43
C PHE A 115 -6.75 -8.84 10.19
N SER A 116 -6.64 -9.84 11.07
CA SER A 116 -5.84 -11.03 10.78
C SER A 116 -6.34 -11.75 9.53
N SER A 117 -5.48 -12.53 8.89
CA SER A 117 -5.78 -13.23 7.63
C SER A 117 -6.98 -14.21 7.74
N ASP A 118 -7.29 -14.70 8.95
CA ASP A 118 -8.48 -15.51 9.26
C ASP A 118 -9.68 -14.71 9.79
N GLY A 119 -9.54 -13.38 9.89
CA GLY A 119 -10.54 -12.45 10.37
C GLY A 119 -10.90 -12.58 11.85
N GLN A 120 -10.14 -13.32 12.65
CA GLN A 120 -10.44 -13.54 14.07
C GLN A 120 -9.92 -12.44 14.99
N LEU A 121 -8.89 -11.70 14.57
CA LEU A 121 -8.27 -10.62 15.33
C LEU A 121 -8.42 -9.29 14.61
N ILE A 122 -8.51 -8.23 15.41
CA ILE A 122 -8.50 -6.84 14.98
C ILE A 122 -7.30 -6.16 15.66
N TRP A 123 -6.46 -5.51 14.88
CA TRP A 123 -5.28 -4.77 15.33
C TRP A 123 -5.45 -3.29 15.01
N PHE A 124 -5.12 -2.42 15.94
CA PHE A 124 -5.07 -0.97 15.70
C PHE A 124 -4.15 -0.30 16.70
N ILE A 125 -3.62 0.87 16.33
CA ILE A 125 -2.86 1.73 17.24
C ILE A 125 -3.68 2.97 17.55
N VAL A 126 -3.67 3.39 18.80
CA VAL A 126 -4.21 4.68 19.24
C VAL A 126 -3.07 5.61 19.64
N PRO A 127 -3.23 6.93 19.46
CA PRO A 127 -2.17 7.87 19.77
C PRO A 127 -1.94 7.95 21.28
N GLY A 128 -0.69 8.25 21.66
CA GLY A 128 -0.36 8.83 22.95
C GLY A 128 -1.16 10.12 23.18
N SER A 129 -1.29 10.54 24.43
CA SER A 129 -2.08 11.71 24.81
C SER A 129 -1.44 12.42 25.99
N SER A 130 -2.02 13.53 26.45
CA SER A 130 -1.59 14.13 27.72
C SER A 130 -1.67 13.18 28.92
N THR A 131 -2.40 12.07 28.79
CA THR A 131 -2.54 11.02 29.81
C THR A 131 -1.88 9.70 29.45
N LEU A 132 -1.39 9.54 28.21
CA LEU A 132 -0.72 8.34 27.71
C LEU A 132 0.62 8.74 27.11
N GLU A 133 1.71 8.34 27.75
CA GLU A 133 3.05 8.78 27.35
C GLU A 133 3.44 8.33 25.94
N ASN A 134 2.86 7.24 25.45
CA ASN A 134 3.17 6.62 24.17
C ASN A 134 1.92 6.16 23.43
N ASP A 135 2.10 5.91 22.13
CA ASP A 135 1.12 5.22 21.29
C ASP A 135 0.90 3.79 21.82
N ILE A 136 -0.31 3.27 21.67
CA ILE A 136 -0.67 1.95 22.21
C ILE A 136 -1.24 1.08 21.09
N LEU A 137 -0.62 -0.06 20.86
CA LEU A 137 -1.12 -1.12 20.02
C LEU A 137 -2.15 -1.97 20.78
N TYR A 138 -3.30 -2.20 20.17
CA TYR A 138 -4.36 -3.06 20.68
C TYR A 138 -4.50 -4.30 19.81
N THR A 139 -4.78 -5.43 20.45
CA THR A 139 -5.36 -6.60 19.79
C THR A 139 -6.72 -6.89 20.39
N VAL A 140 -7.73 -7.02 19.52
CA VAL A 140 -9.13 -7.22 19.90
C VAL A 140 -9.66 -8.48 19.22
N SER A 141 -10.44 -9.25 19.96
CA SER A 141 -11.20 -10.38 19.42
C SER A 141 -12.29 -9.88 18.48
N ALA A 142 -12.31 -10.34 17.22
CA ALA A 142 -13.28 -9.89 16.24
C ALA A 142 -14.70 -10.43 16.49
N CYS A 143 -14.84 -11.49 17.30
CA CYS A 143 -16.14 -12.14 17.52
C CYS A 143 -16.95 -11.50 18.66
N ASP A 144 -16.29 -10.90 19.64
CA ASP A 144 -16.94 -10.28 20.81
C ASP A 144 -16.40 -8.89 21.17
N TYR A 145 -15.48 -8.36 20.37
CA TYR A 145 -14.87 -7.04 20.48
C TYR A 145 -14.20 -6.77 21.83
N LYS A 146 -13.76 -7.83 22.53
CA LYS A 146 -12.98 -7.68 23.75
C LYS A 146 -11.50 -7.48 23.43
N ILE A 147 -10.90 -6.51 24.09
CA ILE A 147 -9.45 -6.32 24.10
C ILE A 147 -8.82 -7.57 24.72
N ILE A 148 -7.93 -8.19 23.96
CA ILE A 148 -7.15 -9.34 24.41
C ILE A 148 -5.92 -8.87 25.17
N ASP A 149 -5.17 -7.95 24.56
CA ASP A 149 -3.99 -7.34 25.17
C ASP A 149 -3.66 -5.99 24.52
N THR A 150 -2.74 -5.27 25.14
CA THR A 150 -2.21 -3.99 24.66
C THR A 150 -0.70 -3.93 24.79
N TRP A 151 -0.03 -3.27 23.86
CA TRP A 151 1.41 -3.04 23.89
C TRP A 151 1.71 -1.55 23.79
N MET A 152 2.60 -1.05 24.66
CA MET A 152 3.06 0.33 24.63
C MET A 152 4.17 0.45 23.58
N MET A 153 3.92 1.24 22.54
CA MET A 153 4.90 1.49 21.48
C MET A 153 5.96 2.47 21.98
N ASP A 154 7.10 2.56 21.30
CA ASP A 154 8.14 3.52 21.67
C ASP A 154 7.81 4.96 21.21
N GLY A 155 6.98 5.11 20.17
CA GLY A 155 6.54 6.40 19.65
C GLY A 155 5.48 7.08 20.51
N ASN A 156 5.40 8.40 20.40
CA ASN A 156 4.31 9.21 20.95
C ASN A 156 3.83 10.21 19.89
N GLN A 157 2.97 9.74 19.00
CA GLN A 157 2.52 10.51 17.83
C GLN A 157 3.72 10.96 16.98
N ASP A 158 4.67 10.06 16.76
CA ASP A 158 5.84 10.31 15.93
C ASP A 158 5.71 9.68 14.54
N TYR A 159 4.78 8.74 14.36
CA TYR A 159 4.71 7.88 13.18
C TYR A 159 3.33 7.87 12.54
N ASN A 160 3.31 7.76 11.22
CA ASN A 160 2.18 7.21 10.49
C ASN A 160 2.34 5.69 10.41
N TYR A 161 1.43 4.96 11.02
CA TYR A 161 1.51 3.51 11.11
C TYR A 161 0.76 2.83 9.97
N MET A 162 1.30 1.73 9.46
CA MET A 162 0.63 0.84 8.51
C MET A 162 0.75 -0.61 8.97
N PHE A 163 -0.28 -1.42 8.71
CA PHE A 163 -0.31 -2.84 9.07
C PHE A 163 -0.29 -3.71 7.82
N TYR A 164 0.54 -4.75 7.87
CA TYR A 164 0.71 -5.72 6.80
C TYR A 164 0.44 -7.12 7.37
N PRO A 165 -0.69 -7.74 6.99
CA PRO A 165 -0.98 -9.13 7.33
C PRO A 165 0.14 -10.06 6.89
N THR A 166 0.48 -11.01 7.76
CA THR A 166 1.43 -12.06 7.45
C THR A 166 0.69 -13.38 7.18
N PRO A 167 1.38 -14.40 6.65
CA PRO A 167 0.86 -15.76 6.56
C PRO A 167 0.54 -16.40 7.93
N ASP A 168 1.08 -15.85 9.02
CA ASP A 168 0.68 -16.23 10.38
C ASP A 168 -0.50 -15.37 10.84
N ASN A 169 -1.64 -16.02 11.11
CA ASN A 169 -2.87 -15.36 11.55
C ASN A 169 -2.73 -14.58 12.88
N TYR A 170 -1.69 -14.88 13.66
CA TYR A 170 -1.43 -14.23 14.94
C TYR A 170 -0.33 -13.17 14.86
N ALA A 171 0.21 -12.91 13.66
CA ALA A 171 1.29 -11.96 13.45
C ALA A 171 0.99 -10.91 12.38
N MET A 172 1.47 -9.70 12.61
CA MET A 172 1.48 -8.59 11.66
C MET A 172 2.89 -8.02 11.54
N ILE A 173 3.22 -7.46 10.38
CA ILE A 173 4.27 -6.45 10.27
C ILE A 173 3.60 -5.09 10.42
N VAL A 174 4.16 -4.24 11.29
CA VAL A 174 3.75 -2.85 11.47
C VAL A 174 4.87 -1.97 10.94
N GLU A 175 4.58 -1.15 9.94
CA GLU A 175 5.46 -0.07 9.51
C GLU A 175 5.14 1.19 10.31
N ALA A 176 6.17 1.84 10.84
CA ALA A 176 6.10 3.09 11.56
C ALA A 176 6.94 4.13 10.79
N ALA A 177 6.28 4.89 9.92
CA ALA A 177 6.93 5.86 9.04
C ALA A 177 7.00 7.25 9.71
N ALA A 178 8.21 7.78 9.88
CA ALA A 178 8.49 9.11 10.43
C ALA A 178 8.79 10.14 9.32
N GLY A 179 8.05 10.09 8.22
CA GLY A 179 8.28 10.97 7.08
C GLY A 179 9.68 10.79 6.50
N GLN A 180 10.45 11.88 6.37
CA GLN A 180 11.78 11.86 5.75
C GLN A 180 12.90 11.35 6.68
N ASP A 181 12.59 11.07 7.95
CA ASP A 181 13.62 10.75 8.95
C ASP A 181 13.95 9.25 8.97
N ALA A 182 12.95 8.39 9.04
CA ALA A 182 13.11 6.93 9.03
C ALA A 182 11.79 6.21 8.75
N SER A 183 11.88 4.97 8.24
CA SER A 183 10.80 3.97 8.36
C SER A 183 11.26 2.76 9.18
N LEU A 184 10.52 2.42 10.24
CA LEU A 184 10.81 1.30 11.13
C LEU A 184 9.78 0.19 10.97
N PHE A 185 10.22 -1.06 10.95
CA PHE A 185 9.31 -2.21 10.93
C PHE A 185 9.31 -2.91 12.29
N TYR A 186 8.13 -3.30 12.73
CA TYR A 186 7.93 -4.15 13.90
C TYR A 186 7.20 -5.43 13.49
N ARG A 187 7.66 -6.57 13.98
CA ARG A 187 6.86 -7.79 14.02
C ARG A 187 6.09 -7.81 15.33
N VAL A 188 4.77 -7.80 15.23
CA VAL A 188 3.88 -7.95 16.38
C VAL A 188 3.20 -9.31 16.33
N ARG A 189 3.15 -10.01 17.46
CA ARG A 189 2.58 -11.36 17.56
C ARG A 189 1.72 -11.50 18.80
N LEU A 190 0.60 -12.18 18.69
CA LEU A 190 -0.24 -12.57 19.83
C LEU A 190 0.06 -14.03 20.20
N GLU A 191 0.74 -14.25 21.32
CA GLU A 191 1.07 -15.57 21.84
C GLU A 191 0.53 -15.70 23.28
N ASP A 192 -0.20 -16.78 23.57
CA ASP A 192 -0.81 -17.01 24.89
C ASP A 192 -1.64 -15.82 25.43
N GLY A 193 -2.30 -15.09 24.53
CA GLY A 193 -3.11 -13.92 24.86
C GLY A 193 -2.28 -12.69 25.21
N LYS A 194 -0.99 -12.66 24.84
CA LYS A 194 -0.07 -11.54 25.05
C LYS A 194 0.58 -11.08 23.77
N ILE A 195 0.66 -9.77 23.60
CA ILE A 195 1.40 -9.17 22.49
C ILE A 195 2.90 -9.25 22.81
N SER A 196 3.67 -9.71 21.84
CA SER A 196 5.10 -9.41 21.74
C SER A 196 5.33 -8.51 20.53
N CYS A 197 6.23 -7.54 20.68
CA CYS A 197 6.63 -6.62 19.63
C CYS A 197 8.15 -6.66 19.50
N GLU A 198 8.64 -6.82 18.27
CA GLU A 198 10.06 -6.92 17.95
C GLU A 198 10.37 -5.99 16.78
N GLU A 199 11.31 -5.07 16.96
CA GLU A 199 11.82 -4.26 15.84
C GLU A 199 12.64 -5.13 14.87
N LEU A 200 12.34 -5.00 13.58
CA LEU A 200 13.00 -5.71 12.50
C LEU A 200 14.14 -4.84 11.94
N SER A 201 15.25 -4.77 12.68
CA SER A 201 16.39 -3.91 12.32
C SER A 201 17.06 -4.28 10.98
N GLU A 202 16.88 -5.51 10.48
CA GLU A 202 17.33 -5.88 9.13
C GLU A 202 16.61 -5.12 8.01
N CYS A 203 15.41 -4.59 8.29
CA CYS A 203 14.57 -3.84 7.36
C CYS A 203 14.56 -2.33 7.67
N HIS A 204 15.59 -1.82 8.35
CA HIS A 204 15.67 -0.41 8.73
C HIS A 204 15.62 0.51 7.51
N ASP A 205 14.80 1.55 7.61
CA ASP A 205 14.62 2.60 6.60
C ASP A 205 14.16 2.08 5.23
N ARG A 206 13.28 1.07 5.27
CA ARG A 206 12.65 0.45 4.10
C ARG A 206 11.16 0.73 4.11
N ILE A 207 10.55 0.69 2.92
CA ILE A 207 9.10 0.83 2.77
C ILE A 207 8.52 -0.53 2.39
N MET A 208 7.45 -0.93 3.06
CA MET A 208 6.92 -2.29 2.89
C MET A 208 6.27 -2.42 1.51
N GLY A 209 6.70 -3.44 0.77
CA GLY A 209 6.09 -3.85 -0.48
C GLY A 209 4.95 -4.85 -0.22
N SER A 210 5.07 -6.05 -0.79
CA SER A 210 4.13 -7.14 -0.53
C SER A 210 4.83 -8.43 -0.09
N PHE A 211 4.07 -9.33 0.51
CA PHE A 211 4.46 -10.73 0.63
C PHE A 211 4.41 -11.43 -0.74
N SER A 212 5.21 -12.48 -0.90
CA SER A 212 5.03 -13.46 -1.96
C SER A 212 3.69 -14.20 -1.76
N PRO A 213 3.01 -14.62 -2.84
CA PRO A 213 1.79 -15.42 -2.72
C PRO A 213 1.94 -16.68 -1.86
N ASP A 214 3.09 -17.33 -1.89
CA ASP A 214 3.38 -18.50 -1.05
C ASP A 214 3.71 -18.17 0.42
N GLY A 215 3.85 -16.89 0.76
CA GLY A 215 4.09 -16.37 2.10
C GLY A 215 5.50 -16.61 2.65
N LYS A 216 6.45 -17.11 1.85
CA LYS A 216 7.80 -17.43 2.34
C LYS A 216 8.75 -16.25 2.34
N GLU A 217 8.37 -15.15 1.71
CA GLU A 217 9.18 -13.94 1.67
C GLU A 217 8.33 -12.68 1.48
N PHE A 218 8.93 -11.53 1.70
CA PHE A 218 8.37 -10.24 1.34
C PHE A 218 9.44 -9.35 0.72
N VAL A 219 8.98 -8.32 0.00
CA VAL A 219 9.83 -7.35 -0.69
C VAL A 219 9.64 -5.96 -0.09
N THR A 220 10.68 -5.14 -0.16
CA THR A 220 10.65 -3.74 0.27
C THR A 220 11.12 -2.81 -0.83
N ALA A 221 10.46 -1.66 -0.92
CA ALA A 221 10.91 -0.50 -1.69
C ALA A 221 11.94 0.30 -0.87
N PRO A 222 12.82 1.08 -1.53
CA PRO A 222 13.72 2.00 -0.85
C PRO A 222 12.97 3.24 -0.35
N HIS A 223 13.39 3.78 0.80
CA HIS A 223 12.95 5.10 1.26
C HIS A 223 13.67 6.24 0.52
N HIS A 224 14.92 6.00 0.10
CA HIS A 224 15.75 6.92 -0.66
C HIS A 224 16.16 6.31 -2.01
N GLU A 225 17.32 6.68 -2.55
CA GLU A 225 17.79 6.24 -3.87
C GLU A 225 18.41 4.82 -3.89
N ASP A 226 18.05 3.97 -2.93
CA ASP A 226 18.57 2.61 -2.80
C ASP A 226 17.88 1.60 -3.74
N GLY A 227 18.35 0.35 -3.71
CA GLY A 227 17.77 -0.77 -4.45
C GLY A 227 16.50 -1.37 -3.82
N ILE A 228 16.02 -2.46 -4.42
CA ILE A 228 14.93 -3.31 -3.92
C ILE A 228 15.52 -4.43 -3.05
N GLU A 229 14.94 -4.69 -1.88
CA GLU A 229 15.43 -5.74 -0.98
C GLU A 229 14.35 -6.78 -0.66
N LEU A 230 14.77 -8.04 -0.54
CA LEU A 230 13.90 -9.18 -0.30
C LEU A 230 14.32 -9.89 0.97
N PHE A 231 13.33 -10.33 1.75
CA PHE A 231 13.52 -10.93 3.06
C PHE A 231 12.73 -12.22 3.20
N SER A 232 13.34 -13.25 3.80
CA SER A 232 12.62 -14.48 4.13
C SER A 232 11.62 -14.26 5.26
N PHE A 233 10.57 -15.06 5.28
CA PHE A 233 9.61 -15.12 6.37
C PHE A 233 9.42 -16.59 6.80
N PRO A 234 9.41 -16.90 8.11
CA PRO A 234 9.34 -15.98 9.25
C PRO A 234 10.70 -15.50 9.80
N GLU A 235 11.84 -15.88 9.23
CA GLU A 235 13.15 -15.59 9.82
C GLU A 235 13.60 -14.13 9.67
N ILE A 236 12.98 -13.35 8.77
CA ILE A 236 13.32 -11.95 8.48
C ILE A 236 14.80 -11.80 8.12
N ARG A 237 15.29 -12.64 7.21
CA ARG A 237 16.67 -12.57 6.71
C ARG A 237 16.70 -11.98 5.32
N LYS A 238 17.56 -11.01 5.08
CA LYS A 238 17.81 -10.52 3.71
C LYS A 238 18.27 -11.66 2.80
N THR A 239 17.50 -11.98 1.76
CA THR A 239 17.78 -13.07 0.82
C THR A 239 18.32 -12.57 -0.53
N ALA A 240 17.99 -11.34 -0.90
CA ALA A 240 18.39 -10.74 -2.17
C ALA A 240 18.32 -9.21 -2.11
N ILE A 241 19.11 -8.57 -2.97
CA ILE A 241 19.11 -7.13 -3.25
C ILE A 241 19.23 -6.94 -4.76
N LEU A 242 18.43 -6.04 -5.31
CA LEU A 242 18.58 -5.53 -6.67
C LEU A 242 18.95 -4.06 -6.58
N GLU A 243 20.18 -3.72 -6.93
CA GLU A 243 20.66 -2.34 -6.84
C GLU A 243 19.95 -1.44 -7.87
N ARG A 244 19.80 -0.15 -7.54
CA ARG A 244 19.17 0.83 -8.45
C ARG A 244 19.86 0.83 -9.81
N ASP A 245 21.18 0.93 -9.83
CA ASP A 245 21.94 1.03 -11.07
C ASP A 245 21.84 -0.26 -11.92
N GLU A 246 21.63 -1.41 -11.28
CA GLU A 246 21.40 -2.69 -11.96
C GLU A 246 19.99 -2.77 -12.58
N LEU A 247 18.96 -2.27 -11.88
CA LEU A 247 17.59 -2.21 -12.39
C LEU A 247 17.48 -1.44 -13.71
N PHE A 248 18.29 -0.38 -13.86
CA PHE A 248 18.30 0.50 -15.03
C PHE A 248 19.53 0.29 -15.94
N ALA A 249 20.36 -0.72 -15.69
CA ALA A 249 21.57 -0.95 -16.47
C ALA A 249 21.27 -1.18 -17.96
N GLU A 250 22.02 -0.51 -18.83
CA GLU A 250 21.89 -0.61 -20.30
C GLU A 250 20.55 -0.13 -20.87
N ARG A 251 19.77 0.63 -20.08
CA ARG A 251 18.46 1.17 -20.45
C ARG A 251 18.52 2.67 -20.74
N ASN A 252 17.79 3.11 -21.75
CA ASN A 252 17.78 4.51 -22.19
C ASN A 252 16.47 4.89 -22.89
N GLU A 253 15.37 4.23 -22.51
CA GLU A 253 14.02 4.49 -23.02
C GLU A 253 13.55 5.91 -22.62
N TYR A 254 14.00 6.39 -21.45
CA TYR A 254 13.66 7.70 -20.89
C TYR A 254 14.93 8.47 -20.50
N PRO A 255 15.71 8.99 -21.46
CA PRO A 255 16.92 9.76 -21.17
C PRO A 255 16.61 11.05 -20.43
N THR A 256 17.44 11.41 -19.45
CA THR A 256 17.39 12.69 -18.73
C THR A 256 18.80 13.24 -18.59
N THR A 257 18.93 14.57 -18.54
CA THR A 257 20.21 15.25 -18.27
C THR A 257 20.44 15.55 -16.78
N ASP A 258 19.46 15.27 -15.92
CA ASP A 258 19.51 15.48 -14.47
C ASP A 258 19.31 14.14 -13.72
N ASP A 259 18.65 14.12 -12.56
CA ASP A 259 18.36 12.92 -11.79
C ASP A 259 17.62 11.86 -12.63
N GLY A 260 18.15 10.64 -12.62
CA GLY A 260 17.60 9.49 -13.32
C GLY A 260 16.27 9.01 -12.76
N ASP A 261 15.67 8.05 -13.47
CA ASP A 261 14.54 7.28 -12.95
C ASP A 261 14.97 6.51 -11.69
N ASN A 262 14.05 6.34 -10.74
CA ASN A 262 14.30 5.58 -9.51
C ASN A 262 13.05 4.78 -9.12
N VAL A 263 13.24 3.81 -8.22
CA VAL A 263 12.12 3.07 -7.65
C VAL A 263 11.37 3.99 -6.70
N GLU A 264 10.06 4.08 -6.89
CA GLU A 264 9.17 4.74 -5.94
C GLU A 264 8.81 3.80 -4.79
N TYR A 265 7.98 4.26 -3.88
CA TYR A 265 7.57 3.56 -2.67
C TYR A 265 6.69 2.30 -2.89
N VAL A 266 6.70 1.68 -4.08
CA VAL A 266 5.86 0.52 -4.42
C VAL A 266 6.64 -0.58 -5.14
N VAL A 267 6.77 -1.73 -4.47
CA VAL A 267 7.23 -2.99 -5.06
C VAL A 267 6.28 -4.11 -4.63
N LEU A 268 5.76 -4.87 -5.59
CA LEU A 268 4.74 -5.90 -5.36
C LEU A 268 5.18 -7.22 -5.99
N TYR A 269 4.90 -8.33 -5.33
CA TYR A 269 4.85 -9.62 -6.01
C TYR A 269 3.61 -9.65 -6.90
N VAL A 270 3.83 -9.87 -8.20
CA VAL A 270 2.76 -10.23 -9.12
C VAL A 270 2.44 -11.71 -8.95
N ASN A 271 3.47 -12.54 -8.85
CA ASN A 271 3.37 -13.96 -8.48
C ASN A 271 4.71 -14.37 -7.83
N ASP A 272 4.87 -15.63 -7.43
CA ASP A 272 6.11 -16.11 -6.77
C ASP A 272 7.40 -15.99 -7.63
N LYS A 273 7.29 -15.62 -8.91
CA LYS A 273 8.41 -15.52 -9.85
C LYS A 273 8.62 -14.11 -10.41
N THR A 274 7.71 -13.18 -10.17
CA THR A 274 7.76 -11.86 -10.81
C THR A 274 7.38 -10.77 -9.83
N LEU A 275 8.27 -9.79 -9.71
CA LEU A 275 8.00 -8.54 -9.02
C LEU A 275 7.55 -7.48 -10.04
N LEU A 276 6.74 -6.54 -9.56
CA LEU A 276 6.37 -5.31 -10.22
C LEU A 276 6.87 -4.16 -9.37
N THR A 277 7.57 -3.21 -9.97
CA THR A 277 7.95 -1.96 -9.30
C THR A 277 7.38 -0.76 -10.04
N PHE A 278 7.00 0.27 -9.28
CA PHE A 278 6.60 1.57 -9.79
C PHE A 278 7.77 2.54 -9.70
N THR A 279 7.97 3.38 -10.71
CA THR A 279 9.11 4.31 -10.76
C THR A 279 8.65 5.77 -10.72
N ARG A 280 9.58 6.69 -10.40
CA ARG A 280 9.30 8.14 -10.33
C ARG A 280 8.72 8.68 -11.62
N PHE A 281 9.17 8.17 -12.77
CA PHE A 281 8.67 8.58 -14.07
C PHE A 281 7.28 8.00 -14.40
N GLY A 282 6.71 7.18 -13.52
CA GLY A 282 5.39 6.58 -13.67
C GLY A 282 5.39 5.26 -14.43
N ARG A 283 6.51 4.52 -14.40
CA ARG A 283 6.67 3.26 -15.14
C ARG A 283 6.36 2.07 -14.26
N LEU A 284 6.02 0.96 -14.91
CA LEU A 284 5.65 -0.30 -14.27
C LEU A 284 6.61 -1.40 -14.74
N LEU A 285 7.73 -1.58 -14.03
CA LEU A 285 8.78 -2.50 -14.45
C LEU A 285 8.56 -3.90 -13.86
N LEU A 286 8.76 -4.92 -14.70
CA LEU A 286 8.74 -6.32 -14.31
C LEU A 286 10.16 -6.80 -14.02
N ILE A 287 10.31 -7.52 -12.91
CA ILE A 287 11.58 -8.08 -12.46
C ILE A 287 11.38 -9.58 -12.26
N ASP A 288 12.25 -10.38 -12.85
CA ASP A 288 12.30 -11.82 -12.58
C ASP A 288 12.84 -12.05 -11.16
N ARG A 289 12.08 -12.73 -10.31
CA ARG A 289 12.43 -12.89 -8.90
C ARG A 289 13.73 -13.66 -8.68
N GLU A 290 13.98 -14.71 -9.46
CA GLU A 290 15.14 -15.59 -9.27
C GLU A 290 16.45 -14.90 -9.69
N SER A 291 16.45 -14.27 -10.87
CA SER A 291 17.64 -13.65 -11.45
C SER A 291 17.78 -12.16 -11.16
N LEU A 292 16.74 -11.52 -10.62
CA LEU A 292 16.62 -10.08 -10.37
C LEU A 292 16.79 -9.19 -11.61
N ASN A 293 16.74 -9.77 -12.81
CA ASN A 293 16.80 -9.00 -14.04
C ASN A 293 15.48 -8.28 -14.28
N CYS A 294 15.54 -7.02 -14.71
CA CYS A 294 14.40 -6.33 -15.28
C CYS A 294 14.04 -6.97 -16.63
N THR A 295 12.90 -7.64 -16.71
CA THR A 295 12.49 -8.41 -17.89
C THR A 295 11.51 -7.68 -18.78
N GLY A 296 10.89 -6.60 -18.31
CA GLY A 296 9.92 -5.88 -19.11
C GLY A 296 9.28 -4.69 -18.41
N GLU A 297 8.31 -4.11 -19.11
CA GLU A 297 7.51 -2.98 -18.63
C GLU A 297 6.05 -3.19 -19.05
N LEU A 298 5.14 -3.04 -18.10
CA LEU A 298 3.71 -2.98 -18.37
C LEU A 298 3.38 -1.59 -18.90
N MET A 299 2.64 -1.54 -20.01
CA MET A 299 2.22 -0.31 -20.69
C MET A 299 0.69 -0.22 -20.65
N PRO A 300 0.08 0.26 -19.55
CA PRO A 300 -1.37 0.36 -19.45
C PRO A 300 -1.94 1.35 -20.48
N GLU A 301 -3.01 0.97 -21.16
CA GLU A 301 -3.69 1.78 -22.15
C GLU A 301 -4.15 3.12 -21.55
N GLY A 302 -3.82 4.20 -22.25
CA GLY A 302 -4.16 5.56 -21.82
C GLY A 302 -3.37 6.01 -20.59
N CYS A 303 -2.15 5.49 -20.40
CA CYS A 303 -1.10 6.05 -19.56
C CYS A 303 0.02 6.60 -20.44
N GLU A 304 0.15 7.92 -20.51
CA GLU A 304 1.30 8.57 -21.16
C GLU A 304 2.37 8.96 -20.13
N ILE A 305 3.63 8.83 -20.54
CA ILE A 305 4.77 9.43 -19.83
C ILE A 305 5.25 10.61 -20.68
N ARG A 306 5.25 11.80 -20.09
CA ARG A 306 5.58 13.05 -20.77
C ARG A 306 6.89 13.61 -20.25
N ALA A 307 7.79 13.96 -21.16
CA ALA A 307 9.07 14.60 -20.84
C ALA A 307 8.93 16.12 -20.69
N TYR A 308 9.71 16.72 -19.79
CA TYR A 308 9.71 18.15 -19.50
C TYR A 308 11.13 18.74 -19.54
N ASP A 309 11.22 20.00 -19.98
CA ASP A 309 12.45 20.79 -19.94
C ASP A 309 12.65 21.53 -18.60
N MET A 310 13.79 22.21 -18.44
CA MET A 310 14.10 23.03 -17.24
C MET A 310 13.05 24.09 -16.90
N ALA A 311 12.21 24.50 -17.85
CA ALA A 311 11.14 25.47 -17.65
C ALA A 311 9.79 24.80 -17.34
N GLY A 312 9.76 23.47 -17.15
CA GLY A 312 8.55 22.69 -16.92
C GLY A 312 7.65 22.58 -18.15
N ARG A 313 8.18 22.80 -19.36
CA ARG A 313 7.40 22.70 -20.60
C ARG A 313 7.56 21.32 -21.21
N PRO A 314 6.50 20.73 -21.76
CA PRO A 314 6.62 19.49 -22.53
C PRO A 314 7.66 19.61 -23.64
N THR A 315 8.55 18.63 -23.75
CA THR A 315 9.60 18.59 -24.78
C THR A 315 9.73 17.18 -25.37
N THR A 316 10.29 17.09 -26.57
CA THR A 316 10.63 15.82 -27.22
C THR A 316 12.12 15.75 -27.59
N LYS A 317 12.91 16.75 -27.19
CA LYS A 317 14.33 16.81 -27.49
C LYS A 317 15.11 16.20 -26.33
N SER A 318 15.71 15.03 -26.57
CA SER A 318 16.37 14.24 -25.53
C SER A 318 17.44 15.00 -24.73
N ASN A 319 18.17 15.92 -25.37
CA ASN A 319 19.20 16.74 -24.72
C ASN A 319 18.66 17.93 -23.90
N GLU A 320 17.34 18.14 -23.89
CA GLU A 320 16.66 19.17 -23.11
C GLU A 320 15.76 18.55 -22.02
N VAL A 321 15.68 17.21 -21.92
CA VAL A 321 14.83 16.53 -20.94
C VAL A 321 15.49 16.53 -19.57
N ILE A 322 14.74 17.00 -18.57
CA ILE A 322 15.16 17.08 -17.16
C ILE A 322 14.33 16.16 -16.28
N ASP A 323 13.06 15.96 -16.62
CA ASP A 323 12.17 15.12 -15.84
C ASP A 323 11.07 14.51 -16.73
N TYR A 324 10.39 13.50 -16.19
CA TYR A 324 9.20 12.91 -16.76
C TYR A 324 8.07 12.89 -15.75
N ALA A 325 6.84 13.03 -16.24
CA ALA A 325 5.65 12.77 -15.43
C ALA A 325 4.77 11.72 -16.11
N GLY A 326 4.41 10.69 -15.35
CA GLY A 326 3.39 9.72 -15.72
C GLY A 326 2.00 10.12 -15.24
N GLU A 327 0.98 9.41 -15.72
CA GLU A 327 -0.42 9.64 -15.34
C GLU A 327 -0.88 8.82 -14.14
N ILE A 328 -0.11 7.79 -13.78
CA ILE A 328 -0.41 6.86 -12.67
C ILE A 328 -0.08 7.55 -11.34
N VAL A 329 -0.99 7.45 -10.37
CA VAL A 329 -0.82 8.02 -9.02
C VAL A 329 -0.63 6.92 -7.98
N THR A 330 -1.40 5.83 -8.06
CA THR A 330 -1.22 4.66 -7.19
C THR A 330 -1.31 3.38 -7.99
N VAL A 331 -0.64 2.35 -7.47
CA VAL A 331 -0.54 1.01 -8.06
C VAL A 331 -0.93 0.00 -7.01
N ALA A 332 -1.85 -0.91 -7.34
CA ALA A 332 -2.22 -2.04 -6.50
C ALA A 332 -2.50 -3.28 -7.36
N LEU A 333 -2.30 -4.46 -6.76
CA LEU A 333 -2.74 -5.74 -7.32
C LEU A 333 -3.99 -6.19 -6.55
N THR A 334 -5.07 -6.48 -7.27
CA THR A 334 -6.33 -6.95 -6.67
C THR A 334 -6.25 -8.45 -6.34
N LYS A 335 -7.15 -8.96 -5.49
CA LYS A 335 -7.29 -10.41 -5.24
C LYS A 335 -7.75 -11.21 -6.48
N GLN A 336 -8.32 -10.56 -7.49
CA GLN A 336 -8.61 -11.17 -8.80
C GLN A 336 -7.44 -11.08 -9.78
N HIS A 337 -6.23 -10.75 -9.29
CA HIS A 337 -5.00 -10.70 -10.08
C HIS A 337 -5.01 -9.67 -11.22
N GLN A 338 -5.74 -8.58 -11.01
CA GLN A 338 -5.77 -7.42 -11.89
C GLN A 338 -4.90 -6.29 -11.33
N LEU A 339 -4.35 -5.49 -12.24
CA LEU A 339 -3.71 -4.24 -11.89
C LEU A 339 -4.78 -3.17 -11.69
N LEU A 340 -4.83 -2.56 -10.51
CA LEU A 340 -5.72 -1.44 -10.18
C LEU A 340 -4.88 -0.16 -10.09
N LEU A 341 -5.19 0.83 -10.92
CA LEU A 341 -4.48 2.10 -10.99
C LEU A 341 -5.42 3.27 -10.69
N THR A 342 -4.92 4.25 -9.93
CA THR A 342 -5.52 5.59 -9.89
C THR A 342 -4.73 6.53 -10.80
N HIS A 343 -5.43 7.52 -11.36
CA HIS A 343 -4.86 8.44 -12.34
C HIS A 343 -4.97 9.90 -11.89
N ASN A 344 -4.05 10.74 -12.34
CA ASN A 344 -4.06 12.18 -12.07
C ASN A 344 -5.31 12.90 -12.65
N SER A 345 -5.99 12.27 -13.61
CA SER A 345 -7.24 12.72 -14.22
C SER A 345 -8.49 12.44 -13.39
N GLY A 346 -8.35 11.82 -12.21
CA GLY A 346 -9.49 11.46 -11.36
C GLY A 346 -10.16 10.16 -11.77
N GLU A 347 -9.42 9.21 -12.35
CA GLU A 347 -9.98 7.91 -12.76
C GLU A 347 -9.39 6.76 -11.95
N VAL A 348 -10.20 5.72 -11.73
CA VAL A 348 -9.77 4.40 -11.28
C VAL A 348 -9.95 3.44 -12.45
N ARG A 349 -8.91 2.66 -12.76
CA ARG A 349 -8.95 1.69 -13.86
C ARG A 349 -8.40 0.34 -13.41
N THR A 350 -9.01 -0.72 -13.91
CA THR A 350 -8.46 -2.08 -13.80
C THR A 350 -7.93 -2.54 -15.15
N TYR A 351 -6.87 -3.34 -15.11
CA TYR A 351 -6.25 -3.96 -16.28
C TYR A 351 -6.02 -5.43 -16.00
N HIS A 352 -6.30 -6.28 -16.98
CA HIS A 352 -5.92 -7.68 -16.89
C HIS A 352 -4.43 -7.82 -17.12
N LEU A 353 -3.78 -8.59 -16.25
CA LEU A 353 -2.42 -9.03 -16.50
C LEU A 353 -2.43 -10.16 -17.56
N PRO A 354 -1.35 -10.30 -18.35
CA PRO A 354 -1.19 -11.43 -19.26
C PRO A 354 -1.21 -12.76 -18.49
N GLU A 355 -1.70 -13.83 -19.11
CA GLU A 355 -1.75 -15.17 -18.50
C GLU A 355 -0.39 -15.66 -17.98
N THR A 356 0.71 -15.21 -18.56
CA THR A 356 2.08 -15.55 -18.10
C THR A 356 2.43 -14.95 -16.75
N LEU A 357 1.67 -13.96 -16.28
CA LEU A 357 1.83 -13.31 -14.98
C LEU A 357 0.75 -13.72 -13.97
N CYS A 358 -0.27 -14.47 -14.40
CA CYS A 358 -1.37 -14.93 -13.57
C CYS A 358 -1.08 -16.20 -12.77
#